data_AF-A0A848DNZ9-F1
#
_entry.id   AF-A0A848DNZ9-F1
#
_cell.length_a   1.000
_cell.length_b   1.000
_cell.length_c   1.000
_cell.angle_alpha   90.00
_cell.angle_beta   90.00
_cell.angle_gamma   90.00
#
_symmetry.space_group_name_H-M   'P 1'
#
loop_
_entity.id
_entity.type
_entity.pdbx_description
1 polymer ?
#
loop_
_entity_poly.entity_id
_entity_poly.type
_entity_poly.pdbx_seq_one_letter_code
_entity_poly.pdbx_strand_id
1 'polypeptide(L)'
;LVVALAGWLLLLPRVLRHWRLPAVGAGFLVCVATQGVVVLAGTSAPPGRVGWICVPGLAVFVLGLVLYGFVLARFELGQLRRGAGDQWVAGGALAISALAGATLVTATSSSGVLGWWPGLHEAVRSADLIVLGLALAWYAVLAASELRWPRPVYDARRWSTVFPLGMTALACMTTASATGVGWLRPLGEVLVWPALAAWIAVAAGAARRMTPPARRC
;
A
#
# COMPACT_ATOMS: atom_id res chain seq x y z
N LEU A 1 -17.79 1.71 0.93
CA LEU A 1 -17.33 2.57 2.04
C LEU A 1 -17.88 2.14 3.41
N VAL A 2 -19.21 2.05 3.60
CA VAL A 2 -19.83 1.72 4.91
C VAL A 2 -19.28 0.43 5.54
N VAL A 3 -19.25 -0.67 4.78
CA VAL A 3 -18.72 -1.96 5.26
C VAL A 3 -17.24 -1.86 5.65
N ALA A 4 -16.43 -1.13 4.88
CA ALA A 4 -15.02 -0.93 5.16
C ALA A 4 -14.81 -0.12 6.45
N LEU A 5 -15.58 0.96 6.64
CA LEU A 5 -15.54 1.76 7.87
C LEU A 5 -15.98 0.96 9.09
N ALA A 6 -17.07 0.20 8.99
CA ALA A 6 -17.54 -0.65 10.08
C ALA A 6 -16.49 -1.71 10.45
N GLY A 7 -15.92 -2.40 9.45
CA GLY A 7 -14.84 -3.36 9.66
C GLY A 7 -13.61 -2.72 10.29
N TRP A 8 -13.18 -1.56 9.80
CA TRP A 8 -12.03 -0.82 10.34
C TRP A 8 -12.24 -0.41 11.80
N LEU A 9 -13.39 0.19 12.14
CA LEU A 9 -13.74 0.62 13.50
C LEU A 9 -13.81 -0.55 14.48
N LEU A 10 -14.33 -1.71 14.06
CA LEU A 10 -14.52 -2.88 14.93
C LEU A 10 -13.24 -3.71 15.07
N LEU A 11 -12.47 -3.88 14.00
CA LEU A 11 -11.34 -4.81 13.96
C LEU A 11 -10.02 -4.14 14.34
N LEU A 12 -9.78 -2.89 13.95
CA LEU A 12 -8.50 -2.22 14.22
C LEU A 12 -8.15 -2.19 15.72
N PRO A 13 -9.06 -1.80 16.65
CA PRO A 13 -8.75 -1.80 18.07
C PRO A 13 -8.44 -3.21 18.60
N ARG A 14 -9.11 -4.25 18.06
CA ARG A 14 -8.86 -5.64 18.46
C ARG A 14 -7.51 -6.13 17.99
N VAL A 15 -7.10 -5.78 16.76
CA VAL A 15 -5.78 -6.10 16.22
C VAL A 15 -4.68 -5.42 17.04
N LEU A 16 -4.85 -4.13 17.35
CA LEU A 16 -3.87 -3.39 18.16
C LEU A 16 -3.73 -3.95 19.59
N ARG A 17 -4.82 -4.46 20.19
CA ARG A 17 -4.78 -5.10 21.51
C ARG A 17 -4.04 -6.45 21.55
N HIS A 18 -4.10 -7.23 20.48
CA HIS A 18 -3.48 -8.57 20.41
C HIS A 18 -2.15 -8.57 19.64
N TRP A 19 -1.55 -7.40 19.51
CA TRP A 19 -0.38 -7.23 18.68
C TRP A 19 0.86 -7.84 19.35
N ARG A 20 1.67 -8.56 18.57
CA ARG A 20 2.90 -9.21 19.05
C ARG A 20 4.13 -8.47 18.54
N LEU A 21 5.12 -8.33 19.42
CA LEU A 21 6.43 -7.75 19.13
C LEU A 21 7.52 -8.83 19.11
N PRO A 22 8.60 -8.66 18.32
CA PRO A 22 8.83 -7.59 17.34
C PRO A 22 7.88 -7.70 16.14
N ALA A 23 7.62 -6.57 15.46
CA ALA A 23 6.67 -6.56 14.35
C ALA A 23 7.29 -7.22 13.11
N VAL A 24 6.55 -8.16 12.51
CA VAL A 24 6.82 -8.71 11.18
C VAL A 24 6.05 -7.92 10.12
N GLY A 25 6.19 -8.28 8.84
CA GLY A 25 5.62 -7.50 7.75
C GLY A 25 4.09 -7.35 7.83
N ALA A 26 3.40 -8.36 8.34
CA ALA A 26 1.96 -8.29 8.61
C ALA A 26 1.54 -7.15 9.55
N GLY A 27 2.44 -6.63 10.39
CA GLY A 27 2.17 -5.48 11.25
C GLY A 27 1.77 -4.23 10.47
N PHE A 28 2.26 -4.07 9.23
CA PHE A 28 1.93 -2.92 8.38
C PHE A 28 0.49 -2.96 7.84
N LEU A 29 -0.23 -4.07 8.00
CA LEU A 29 -1.63 -4.17 7.56
C LEU A 29 -2.56 -3.19 8.28
N VAL A 30 -2.21 -2.72 9.49
CA VAL A 30 -2.96 -1.66 10.17
C VAL A 30 -2.90 -0.34 9.40
N CYS A 31 -1.76 -0.01 8.80
CA CYS A 31 -1.61 1.12 7.90
C CYS A 31 -2.40 0.87 6.61
N VAL A 32 -2.21 -0.30 5.98
CA VAL A 32 -2.89 -0.65 4.72
C VAL A 32 -4.40 -0.55 4.86
N ALA A 33 -4.99 -1.11 5.93
CA ALA A 33 -6.43 -1.05 6.16
C ALA A 33 -6.92 0.38 6.34
N THR A 34 -6.16 1.21 7.08
CA THR A 34 -6.49 2.61 7.35
C THR A 34 -6.44 3.45 6.07
N GLN A 35 -5.38 3.30 5.27
CA GLN A 35 -5.26 3.99 3.98
C GLN A 35 -6.28 3.49 2.95
N GLY A 36 -6.63 2.21 2.99
CA GLY A 36 -7.69 1.64 2.15
C GLY A 36 -9.04 2.33 2.35
N VAL A 37 -9.36 2.80 3.57
CA VAL A 37 -10.57 3.62 3.83
C VAL A 37 -10.50 4.92 3.05
N VAL A 38 -9.35 5.61 3.05
CA VAL A 38 -9.15 6.88 2.31
C VAL A 38 -9.27 6.66 0.81
N VAL A 39 -8.63 5.61 0.29
CA VAL A 39 -8.72 5.24 -1.14
C VAL A 39 -10.16 4.97 -1.53
N LEU A 40 -10.88 4.14 -0.78
CA LEU A 40 -12.29 3.81 -1.05
C LEU A 40 -13.19 5.04 -0.96
N ALA A 41 -12.92 5.93 -0.01
CA ALA A 41 -13.66 7.18 0.13
C ALA A 41 -13.44 8.10 -1.08
N GLY A 42 -12.19 8.22 -1.56
CA GLY A 42 -11.83 9.02 -2.73
C GLY A 42 -12.36 8.46 -4.06
N THR A 43 -12.45 7.13 -4.21
CA THR A 43 -12.91 6.50 -5.46
C THR A 43 -14.42 6.33 -5.54
N SER A 44 -15.14 6.32 -4.41
CA SER A 44 -16.60 6.13 -4.36
C SER A 44 -17.42 7.41 -4.16
N ALA A 45 -16.77 8.56 -3.97
CA ALA A 45 -17.46 9.83 -3.77
C ALA A 45 -18.23 10.26 -5.04
N PRO A 46 -19.57 10.45 -4.97
CA PRO A 46 -20.33 11.02 -6.08
C PRO A 46 -19.84 12.43 -6.42
N PRO A 47 -19.96 12.88 -7.69
CA PRO A 47 -19.74 14.27 -8.06
C PRO A 47 -20.57 15.18 -7.15
N GLY A 48 -19.91 16.08 -6.40
CA GLY A 48 -20.57 17.02 -5.49
C GLY A 48 -20.59 16.67 -3.99
N ARG A 49 -20.30 15.42 -3.57
CA ARG A 49 -20.15 15.06 -2.13
C ARG A 49 -18.71 14.99 -1.63
N VAL A 50 -17.76 15.35 -2.49
CA VAL A 50 -16.32 15.23 -2.27
C VAL A 50 -15.88 15.98 -1.01
N GLY A 51 -16.44 17.16 -0.71
CA GLY A 51 -15.98 18.00 0.40
C GLY A 51 -16.18 17.45 1.81
N TRP A 52 -17.35 16.85 2.09
CA TRP A 52 -17.66 16.30 3.41
C TRP A 52 -16.77 15.09 3.74
N ILE A 53 -16.27 14.40 2.72
CA ILE A 53 -15.42 13.22 2.86
C ILE A 53 -13.93 13.61 2.97
N CYS A 54 -13.53 14.77 2.44
CA CYS A 54 -12.12 15.17 2.41
C CYS A 54 -11.50 15.42 3.78
N VAL A 55 -12.19 16.14 4.68
CA VAL A 55 -11.63 16.45 6.01
C VAL A 55 -11.46 15.18 6.86
N PRO A 56 -12.46 14.30 6.98
CA PRO A 56 -12.27 12.98 7.60
C PRO A 56 -11.21 12.14 6.87
N GLY A 57 -11.17 12.20 5.53
CA GLY A 57 -10.19 11.49 4.71
C GLY A 57 -8.75 11.90 5.02
N LEU A 58 -8.48 13.19 5.18
CA LEU A 58 -7.17 13.72 5.55
C LEU A 58 -6.76 13.26 6.96
N ALA A 59 -7.68 13.28 7.92
CA ALA A 59 -7.41 12.80 9.27
C ALA A 59 -7.07 11.30 9.29
N VAL A 60 -7.82 10.48 8.55
CA VAL A 60 -7.56 9.04 8.41
C VAL A 60 -6.26 8.77 7.66
N PHE A 61 -5.92 9.58 6.65
CA PHE A 61 -4.64 9.50 5.94
C PHE A 61 -3.45 9.75 6.87
N VAL A 62 -3.50 10.83 7.66
CA VAL A 62 -2.46 11.13 8.65
C VAL A 62 -2.35 10.03 9.69
N LEU A 63 -3.49 9.52 10.19
CA LEU A 63 -3.51 8.39 11.12
C LEU A 63 -2.82 7.15 10.52
N GLY A 64 -3.09 6.84 9.25
CA GLY A 64 -2.43 5.73 8.56
C GLY A 64 -0.91 5.88 8.49
N LEU A 65 -0.40 7.09 8.23
CA LEU A 65 1.05 7.39 8.25
C LEU A 65 1.66 7.30 9.65
N VAL A 66 0.95 7.76 10.68
CA VAL A 66 1.40 7.61 12.08
C VAL A 66 1.49 6.14 12.46
N LEU A 67 0.48 5.33 12.08
CA LEU A 67 0.51 3.89 12.28
C LEU A 67 1.67 3.24 11.52
N TYR A 68 1.95 3.68 10.29
CA TYR A 68 3.12 3.22 9.54
C TYR A 68 4.43 3.47 10.29
N GLY A 69 4.65 4.70 10.76
CA GLY A 69 5.85 5.07 11.52
C GLY A 69 5.96 4.26 12.83
N PHE A 70 4.84 4.04 13.51
CA PHE A 70 4.80 3.23 14.73
C PHE A 70 5.21 1.76 14.48
N VAL A 71 4.72 1.15 13.39
CA VAL A 71 5.10 -0.21 12.99
C VAL A 71 6.56 -0.25 12.60
N LEU A 72 7.01 0.71 11.78
CA LEU A 72 8.37 0.77 11.27
C LEU A 72 9.41 0.86 12.40
N ALA A 73 9.14 1.67 13.42
CA ALA A 73 10.00 1.79 14.60
C ALA A 73 10.18 0.47 15.38
N ARG A 74 9.30 -0.51 15.16
CA ARG A 74 9.30 -1.84 15.82
C ARG A 74 9.51 -2.99 14.86
N PHE A 75 9.79 -2.68 13.59
CA PHE A 75 9.93 -3.66 12.53
C PHE A 75 11.31 -4.32 12.61
N GLU A 76 11.33 -5.64 12.62
CA GLU A 76 12.58 -6.40 12.63
C GLU A 76 13.24 -6.35 11.24
N LEU A 77 14.25 -5.49 11.03
CA LEU A 77 14.95 -5.37 9.74
C LEU A 77 15.59 -6.69 9.25
N GLY A 78 15.85 -7.64 10.15
CA GLY A 78 16.25 -9.01 9.80
C GLY A 78 15.26 -9.73 8.87
N GLN A 79 14.00 -9.28 8.83
CA GLN A 79 12.96 -9.76 7.90
C GLN A 79 13.29 -9.47 6.43
N LEU A 80 14.15 -8.50 6.12
CA LEU A 80 14.63 -8.30 4.73
C LEU A 80 15.43 -9.50 4.23
N ARG A 81 16.19 -10.14 5.12
CA ARG A 81 16.95 -11.35 4.81
C ARG A 81 16.11 -12.62 4.99
N ARG A 82 15.41 -12.76 6.12
CA ARG A 82 14.76 -14.00 6.57
C ARG A 82 13.27 -14.11 6.22
N GLY A 83 12.62 -12.99 5.89
CA GLY A 83 11.16 -12.94 5.72
C GLY A 83 10.67 -13.82 4.56
N ALA A 84 9.52 -14.44 4.73
CA ALA A 84 8.97 -15.40 3.75
C ALA A 84 8.13 -14.72 2.65
N GLY A 85 8.03 -13.39 2.66
CA GLY A 85 7.26 -12.59 1.69
C GLY A 85 6.47 -11.46 2.35
N ASP A 86 6.08 -11.61 3.61
CA ASP A 86 5.27 -10.61 4.33
C ASP A 86 6.02 -9.29 4.55
N GLN A 87 7.35 -9.28 4.57
CA GLN A 87 8.15 -8.05 4.64
C GLN A 87 7.85 -7.06 3.49
N TRP A 88 7.33 -7.54 2.35
CA TRP A 88 6.92 -6.66 1.24
C TRP A 88 5.77 -5.73 1.60
N VAL A 89 4.95 -6.08 2.60
CA VAL A 89 3.85 -5.23 3.08
C VAL A 89 4.39 -3.90 3.64
N ALA A 90 5.65 -3.84 4.09
CA ALA A 90 6.30 -2.58 4.49
C ALA A 90 6.35 -1.55 3.34
N GLY A 91 6.73 -1.99 2.12
CA GLY A 91 6.68 -1.13 0.94
C GLY A 91 5.26 -0.89 0.45
N GLY A 92 4.42 -1.92 0.48
CA GLY A 92 3.02 -1.83 0.04
C GLY A 92 2.17 -0.86 0.86
N ALA A 93 2.46 -0.73 2.16
CA ALA A 93 1.79 0.23 3.04
C ALA A 93 2.08 1.69 2.65
N LEU A 94 3.31 2.00 2.22
CA LEU A 94 3.60 3.33 1.66
C LEU A 94 3.02 3.51 0.26
N ALA A 95 3.00 2.46 -0.56
CA ALA A 95 2.39 2.54 -1.88
C ALA A 95 0.87 2.84 -1.82
N ILE A 96 0.12 2.18 -0.94
CA ILE A 96 -1.30 2.52 -0.74
C ILE A 96 -1.48 3.87 -0.05
N SER A 97 -0.53 4.30 0.80
CA SER A 97 -0.52 5.66 1.35
C SER A 97 -0.35 6.70 0.24
N ALA A 98 0.56 6.49 -0.73
CA ALA A 98 0.67 7.36 -1.90
C ALA A 98 -0.60 7.32 -2.76
N LEU A 99 -1.22 6.15 -2.96
CA LEU A 99 -2.52 6.13 -3.65
C LEU A 99 -3.58 6.99 -2.92
N ALA A 100 -3.65 6.90 -1.59
CA ALA A 100 -4.54 7.71 -0.77
C ALA A 100 -4.19 9.21 -0.83
N GLY A 101 -2.89 9.55 -0.88
CA GLY A 101 -2.41 10.91 -1.08
C GLY A 101 -2.90 11.46 -2.43
N ALA A 102 -2.69 10.73 -3.52
CA ALA A 102 -3.11 11.13 -4.86
C ALA A 102 -4.64 11.35 -4.98
N THR A 103 -5.47 10.55 -4.29
CA THR A 103 -6.93 10.82 -4.26
C THR A 103 -7.26 12.11 -3.50
N LEU A 104 -6.56 12.42 -2.40
CA LEU A 104 -6.69 13.68 -1.68
C LEU A 104 -6.17 14.88 -2.49
N VAL A 105 -5.07 14.74 -3.25
CA VAL A 105 -4.57 15.79 -4.16
C VAL A 105 -5.65 16.16 -5.18
N THR A 106 -6.27 15.15 -5.79
CA THR A 106 -7.36 15.35 -6.76
C THR A 106 -8.54 16.09 -6.11
N ALA A 107 -8.90 15.71 -4.88
CA ALA A 107 -10.02 16.28 -4.15
C ALA A 107 -9.78 17.71 -3.60
N THR A 108 -8.51 18.10 -3.44
CA THR A 108 -8.09 19.43 -2.93
C THR A 108 -7.73 20.42 -4.03
N SER A 109 -7.81 20.04 -5.31
CA SER A 109 -7.57 20.93 -6.45
C SER A 109 -8.49 22.16 -6.45
N SER A 110 -8.16 23.21 -7.21
CA SER A 110 -8.89 24.49 -7.22
C SER A 110 -10.36 24.39 -7.68
N SER A 111 -10.70 23.34 -8.42
CA SER A 111 -12.08 22.96 -8.78
C SER A 111 -12.74 22.02 -7.75
N GLY A 112 -12.01 21.64 -6.70
CA GLY A 112 -12.41 20.76 -5.61
C GLY A 112 -12.94 21.53 -4.39
N VAL A 113 -13.65 20.81 -3.52
CA VAL A 113 -14.44 21.40 -2.42
C VAL A 113 -13.58 22.01 -1.30
N LEU A 114 -12.28 21.71 -1.25
CA LEU A 114 -11.31 22.29 -0.31
C LEU A 114 -10.39 23.35 -0.94
N GLY A 115 -10.64 23.77 -2.19
CA GLY A 115 -9.85 24.81 -2.86
C GLY A 115 -9.85 26.17 -2.15
N TRP A 116 -10.72 26.35 -1.15
CA TRP A 116 -10.78 27.53 -0.28
C TRP A 116 -9.75 27.54 0.86
N TRP A 117 -9.05 26.43 1.15
CA TRP A 117 -7.94 26.40 2.11
C TRP A 117 -6.61 26.73 1.41
N PRO A 118 -6.04 27.93 1.63
CA PRO A 118 -4.80 28.32 0.99
C PRO A 118 -3.67 27.37 1.39
N GLY A 119 -2.94 26.85 0.41
CA GLY A 119 -1.76 26.00 0.63
C GLY A 119 -2.03 24.53 0.98
N LEU A 120 -3.28 24.12 1.28
CA LEU A 120 -3.58 22.72 1.59
C LEU A 120 -3.25 21.80 0.40
N HIS A 121 -3.64 22.20 -0.81
CA HIS A 121 -3.38 21.42 -2.02
C HIS A 121 -1.89 21.13 -2.20
N GLU A 122 -1.04 22.16 -2.08
CA GLU A 122 0.40 22.00 -2.24
C GLU A 122 1.02 21.17 -1.12
N ALA A 123 0.51 21.30 0.12
CA ALA A 123 0.96 20.47 1.24
C ALA A 123 0.62 18.98 1.03
N VAL A 124 -0.62 18.67 0.60
CA VAL A 124 -1.04 17.30 0.30
C VAL A 124 -0.27 16.74 -0.90
N ARG A 125 -0.07 17.55 -1.95
CA ARG A 125 0.74 17.19 -3.13
C ARG A 125 2.18 16.89 -2.75
N SER A 126 2.80 17.71 -1.91
CA SER A 126 4.16 17.49 -1.41
C SER A 126 4.25 16.21 -0.57
N ALA A 127 3.30 16.01 0.34
CA ALA A 127 3.24 14.81 1.18
C ALA A 127 3.07 13.54 0.33
N ASP A 128 2.19 13.57 -0.68
CA ASP A 128 1.98 12.47 -1.62
C ASP A 128 3.26 12.08 -2.35
N LEU A 129 3.95 13.07 -2.95
CA LEU A 129 5.22 12.84 -3.65
C LEU A 129 6.32 12.30 -2.73
N ILE A 130 6.40 12.79 -1.48
CA ILE A 130 7.34 12.27 -0.47
C ILE A 130 7.02 10.80 -0.15
N VAL A 131 5.76 10.49 0.13
CA VAL A 131 5.31 9.13 0.46
C VAL A 131 5.55 8.18 -0.72
N LEU A 132 5.31 8.62 -1.96
CA LEU A 132 5.61 7.84 -3.16
C LEU A 132 7.12 7.61 -3.31
N GLY A 133 7.94 8.65 -3.10
CA GLY A 133 9.40 8.52 -3.12
C GLY A 133 9.90 7.48 -2.11
N LEU A 134 9.35 7.50 -0.90
CA LEU A 134 9.64 6.48 0.12
C LEU A 134 9.14 5.09 -0.28
N ALA A 135 7.98 4.97 -0.93
CA ALA A 135 7.47 3.71 -1.45
C ALA A 135 8.40 3.12 -2.53
N LEU A 136 8.90 3.94 -3.44
CA LEU A 136 9.87 3.54 -4.47
C LEU A 136 11.22 3.14 -3.86
N ALA A 137 11.69 3.87 -2.85
CA ALA A 137 12.91 3.51 -2.12
C ALA A 137 12.76 2.14 -1.43
N TRP A 138 11.63 1.89 -0.77
CA TRP A 138 11.32 0.59 -0.19
C TRP A 138 11.23 -0.52 -1.23
N TYR A 139 10.58 -0.24 -2.36
CA TYR A 139 10.52 -1.18 -3.48
C TYR A 139 11.93 -1.60 -3.92
N ALA A 140 12.85 -0.64 -4.10
CA ALA A 140 14.23 -0.92 -4.47
C ALA A 140 14.96 -1.76 -3.40
N VAL A 141 14.82 -1.41 -2.12
CA VAL A 141 15.42 -2.18 -1.00
C VAL A 141 14.91 -3.61 -0.97
N LEU A 142 13.59 -3.82 -1.15
CA LEU A 142 12.97 -5.14 -1.13
C LEU A 142 13.36 -5.96 -2.37
N ALA A 143 13.39 -5.34 -3.55
CA ALA A 143 13.86 -5.99 -4.77
C ALA A 143 15.33 -6.42 -4.67
N ALA A 144 16.20 -5.53 -4.15
CA ALA A 144 17.60 -5.85 -3.88
C ALA A 144 17.74 -6.97 -2.85
N SER A 145 16.86 -7.01 -1.85
CA SER A 145 16.85 -8.07 -0.84
C SER A 145 16.45 -9.44 -1.42
N GLU A 146 15.48 -9.50 -2.34
CA GLU A 146 15.15 -10.74 -3.05
C GLU A 146 16.30 -11.23 -3.94
N LEU A 147 17.03 -10.31 -4.59
CA LEU A 147 18.18 -10.66 -5.41
C LEU A 147 19.36 -11.14 -4.56
N ARG A 148 19.60 -10.50 -3.41
CA ARG A 148 20.71 -10.84 -2.51
C ARG A 148 20.48 -12.13 -1.72
N TRP A 149 19.23 -12.39 -1.33
CA TRP A 149 18.83 -13.59 -0.60
C TRP A 149 17.66 -14.29 -1.30
N PRO A 150 17.94 -15.04 -2.39
CA PRO A 150 16.92 -15.79 -3.10
C PRO A 150 16.23 -16.80 -2.20
N ARG A 151 14.92 -16.94 -2.38
CA ARG A 151 14.04 -17.80 -1.57
C ARG A 151 13.24 -18.71 -2.52
N PRO A 152 13.83 -19.84 -2.95
CA PRO A 152 13.27 -20.70 -4.00
C PRO A 152 12.12 -21.58 -3.53
N VAL A 153 11.99 -21.80 -2.21
CA VAL A 153 10.92 -22.60 -1.63
C VAL A 153 9.64 -21.78 -1.57
N TYR A 154 8.53 -22.34 -2.07
CA TYR A 154 7.22 -21.70 -2.00
C TYR A 154 6.73 -21.63 -0.54
N ASP A 155 6.28 -20.44 -0.14
CA ASP A 155 5.58 -20.18 1.11
C ASP A 155 4.29 -19.40 0.79
N ALA A 156 3.20 -19.69 1.49
CA ALA A 156 1.92 -19.01 1.29
C ALA A 156 2.02 -17.48 1.52
N ARG A 157 2.94 -17.03 2.37
CA ARG A 157 3.22 -15.60 2.62
C ARG A 157 3.76 -14.86 1.40
N ARG A 158 4.15 -15.57 0.34
CA ARG A 158 4.51 -14.97 -0.95
C ARG A 158 3.34 -14.23 -1.61
N TRP A 159 2.09 -14.56 -1.28
CA TRP A 159 0.95 -13.75 -1.72
C TRP A 159 1.01 -12.30 -1.23
N SER A 160 1.67 -12.04 -0.10
CA SER A 160 1.88 -10.70 0.43
C SER A 160 2.86 -9.86 -0.39
N THR A 161 3.59 -10.42 -1.36
CA THR A 161 4.48 -9.64 -2.27
C THR A 161 3.73 -9.09 -3.47
N VAL A 162 2.65 -9.75 -3.88
CA VAL A 162 1.87 -9.40 -5.07
C VAL A 162 1.17 -8.06 -4.89
N PHE A 163 0.50 -7.87 -3.75
CA PHE A 163 -0.18 -6.61 -3.43
C PHE A 163 0.77 -5.41 -3.50
N PRO A 164 1.91 -5.37 -2.78
CA PRO A 164 2.85 -4.25 -2.83
C PRO A 164 3.35 -3.91 -4.23
N LEU A 165 3.71 -4.90 -5.05
CA LEU A 165 4.21 -4.66 -6.40
C LEU A 165 3.15 -3.97 -7.28
N GLY A 166 1.93 -4.51 -7.30
CA GLY A 166 0.82 -3.91 -8.04
C GLY A 166 0.40 -2.56 -7.48
N MET A 167 0.42 -2.41 -6.16
CA MET A 167 0.07 -1.18 -5.46
C MET A 167 1.03 -0.05 -5.81
N THR A 168 2.36 -0.31 -5.89
CA THR A 168 3.34 0.70 -6.31
C THR A 168 3.12 1.14 -7.75
N ALA A 169 2.86 0.19 -8.67
CA ALA A 169 2.54 0.51 -10.05
C ALA A 169 1.31 1.44 -10.15
N LEU A 170 0.23 1.08 -9.45
CA LEU A 170 -0.99 1.87 -9.39
C LEU A 170 -0.76 3.25 -8.76
N ALA A 171 -0.03 3.31 -7.64
CA ALA A 171 0.30 4.56 -6.97
C ALA A 171 1.07 5.52 -7.90
N CYS A 172 2.05 5.04 -8.65
CA CYS A 172 2.75 5.83 -9.66
C CYS A 172 1.78 6.41 -10.71
N MET A 173 0.92 5.58 -11.30
CA MET A 173 -0.02 6.03 -12.34
C MET A 173 -1.07 7.01 -11.82
N THR A 174 -1.59 6.78 -10.61
CA THR A 174 -2.59 7.69 -10.00
C THR A 174 -1.95 9.00 -9.57
N THR A 175 -0.75 8.96 -8.99
CA THR A 175 0.01 10.17 -8.63
C THR A 175 0.37 10.98 -9.88
N ALA A 176 0.74 10.34 -10.99
CA ALA A 176 0.99 11.01 -12.25
C ALA A 176 -0.23 11.83 -12.72
N SER A 177 -1.43 11.25 -12.59
CA SER A 177 -2.69 11.92 -12.94
C SER A 177 -3.05 13.04 -11.98
N ALA A 178 -2.80 12.85 -10.68
CA ALA A 178 -3.18 13.82 -9.65
C ALA A 178 -2.23 15.04 -9.59
N THR A 179 -0.94 14.85 -9.87
CA THR A 179 0.11 15.85 -9.63
C THR A 179 0.67 16.49 -10.90
N GLY A 180 0.39 15.91 -12.07
CA GLY A 180 0.92 16.32 -13.37
C GLY A 180 2.36 15.86 -13.65
N VAL A 181 2.98 15.06 -12.78
CA VAL A 181 4.36 14.58 -12.97
C VAL A 181 4.39 13.45 -14.01
N GLY A 182 4.70 13.82 -15.26
CA GLY A 182 4.52 12.93 -16.42
C GLY A 182 5.30 11.61 -16.42
N TRP A 183 6.52 11.58 -15.86
CA TRP A 183 7.37 10.39 -15.87
C TRP A 183 6.88 9.27 -14.93
N LEU A 184 6.01 9.58 -13.97
CA LEU A 184 5.46 8.58 -13.05
C LEU A 184 4.55 7.57 -13.76
N ARG A 185 3.85 7.98 -14.82
CA ARG A 185 2.97 7.09 -15.57
C ARG A 185 3.71 5.95 -16.27
N PRO A 186 4.71 6.21 -17.14
CA PRO A 186 5.47 5.13 -17.77
C PRO A 186 6.23 4.29 -16.74
N LEU A 187 6.69 4.88 -15.61
CA LEU A 187 7.25 4.08 -14.52
C LEU A 187 6.22 3.08 -13.96
N GLY A 188 5.01 3.55 -13.67
CA GLY A 188 3.93 2.68 -13.19
C GLY A 188 3.60 1.56 -14.17
N GLU A 189 3.51 1.86 -15.46
CA GLU A 189 3.28 0.88 -16.53
C GLU A 189 4.40 -0.18 -16.57
N VAL A 190 5.67 0.23 -16.42
CA VAL A 190 6.80 -0.70 -16.32
C VAL A 190 6.68 -1.59 -15.08
N LEU A 191 6.28 -1.04 -13.93
CA LEU A 191 6.14 -1.78 -12.67
C LEU A 191 4.96 -2.77 -12.67
N VAL A 192 4.03 -2.71 -13.63
CA VAL A 192 2.99 -3.75 -13.79
C VAL A 192 3.59 -5.10 -14.15
N TRP A 193 4.64 -5.14 -14.98
CA TRP A 193 5.26 -6.37 -15.42
C TRP A 193 5.87 -7.22 -14.29
N PRO A 194 6.71 -6.68 -13.38
CA PRO A 194 7.18 -7.45 -12.23
C PRO A 194 6.04 -7.86 -11.30
N ALA A 195 4.99 -7.04 -11.16
CA ALA A 195 3.82 -7.39 -10.36
C ALA A 195 3.08 -8.61 -10.94
N LEU A 196 2.86 -8.62 -12.27
CA LEU A 196 2.25 -9.72 -13.00
C LEU A 196 3.12 -10.98 -12.94
N ALA A 197 4.43 -10.85 -13.14
CA ALA A 197 5.37 -11.96 -13.06
C ALA A 197 5.35 -12.60 -11.65
N ALA A 198 5.35 -11.79 -10.60
CA ALA A 198 5.23 -12.26 -9.23
C ALA A 198 3.89 -12.96 -8.98
N TRP A 199 2.78 -12.37 -9.46
CA TRP A 199 1.45 -12.99 -9.36
C TRP A 199 1.44 -14.38 -10.00
N ILE A 200 1.93 -14.52 -11.24
CA ILE A 200 1.99 -15.79 -11.97
C ILE A 200 2.86 -16.80 -11.22
N ALA A 201 4.04 -16.39 -10.75
CA ALA A 201 4.97 -17.27 -10.04
C ALA A 201 4.38 -17.81 -8.74
N VAL A 202 3.72 -16.95 -7.95
CA VAL A 202 3.08 -17.34 -6.69
C VAL A 202 1.84 -18.21 -6.93
N ALA A 203 1.03 -17.89 -7.95
CA ALA A 203 -0.12 -18.71 -8.34
C ALA A 203 0.31 -20.11 -8.79
N ALA A 204 1.34 -20.23 -9.62
CA ALA A 204 1.91 -21.51 -10.04
C ALA A 204 2.49 -22.29 -8.85
N GLY A 205 3.14 -21.62 -7.90
CA GLY A 205 3.60 -22.22 -6.65
C GLY A 205 2.45 -22.78 -5.80
N ALA A 206 1.35 -22.02 -5.68
CA ALA A 206 0.16 -22.45 -4.96
C ALA A 206 -0.48 -23.69 -5.61
N ALA A 207 -0.66 -23.67 -6.94
CA ALA A 207 -1.25 -24.78 -7.69
C ALA A 207 -0.45 -26.08 -7.53
N ARG A 208 0.90 -26.01 -7.63
CA ARG A 208 1.78 -27.17 -7.43
C ARG A 208 1.69 -27.78 -6.03
N ARG A 209 1.38 -26.98 -5.01
CA ARG A 209 1.21 -27.46 -3.63
C ARG A 209 -0.15 -28.12 -3.40
N MET A 210 -1.14 -27.80 -4.22
CA MET A 210 -2.50 -28.36 -4.12
C MET A 210 -2.64 -29.70 -4.86
N THR A 211 -1.77 -30.01 -5.83
CA THR A 211 -1.74 -31.32 -6.50
C THR A 211 -1.06 -32.37 -5.60
N PRO A 212 -1.78 -33.41 -5.12
CA PRO A 212 -1.16 -34.51 -4.39
C PRO A 212 -0.12 -35.20 -5.27
N PRO A 213 0.98 -35.76 -4.72
CA PRO A 213 1.85 -36.62 -5.50
C PRO A 213 1.00 -37.76 -6.08
N ALA A 214 1.09 -37.97 -7.40
CA ALA A 214 0.49 -39.14 -8.04
C ALA A 214 1.02 -40.37 -7.29
N ARG A 215 0.11 -41.14 -6.66
CA ARG A 215 0.46 -42.38 -5.97
C ARG A 215 1.16 -43.27 -7.00
N ARG A 216 2.48 -43.43 -6.87
CA ARG A 216 3.20 -44.46 -7.60
C ARG A 216 2.77 -45.78 -6.95
N CYS A 217 1.94 -46.54 -7.65
CA CYS A 217 1.71 -47.96 -7.37
C CYS A 217 2.93 -48.77 -7.79
#